data_AF-A0AAD5WLT4-F1
#
_entry.id   AF-A0AAD5WLT4-F1
#
_cell.length_a   1.000
_cell.length_b   1.000
_cell.length_c   1.000
_cell.angle_alpha   90.00
_cell.angle_beta   90.00
_cell.angle_gamma   90.00
#
_symmetry.space_group_name_H-M   'P 1'
#
loop_
_entity.id
_entity.type
_entity.pdbx_description
1 polymer ?
#
loop_
_entity_poly.entity_id
_entity_poly.type
_entity_poly.pdbx_seq_one_letter_code
_entity_poly.pdbx_strand_id
1 'polypeptide(L)' 'MSNAESDDEWENEIVVVEVNGVLDALAIRQSIAAKQTTLRRAGTETPLLQIGNSLFSGKWLRTVGTDIILQADGGQSLK' A
#
# COMPACT_ATOMS: atom_id res chain seq x y z
N MET A 1 29.19 25.95 -19.25
CA MET A 1 29.13 25.93 -17.77
C MET A 1 27.71 26.34 -17.41
N SER A 2 26.87 25.58 -16.74
CA SER A 2 26.90 24.26 -16.10
C SER A 2 25.44 23.79 -16.04
N ASN A 3 25.21 22.48 -16.19
CA ASN A 3 23.93 21.80 -15.98
C ASN A 3 23.22 22.29 -14.71
N ALA A 4 21.95 22.63 -14.81
CA ALA A 4 21.05 22.72 -13.66
C ALA A 4 19.71 22.12 -14.07
N GLU A 5 19.75 20.85 -14.46
CA GLU A 5 18.64 19.93 -14.30
C GLU A 5 18.35 19.89 -12.80
N SER A 6 17.34 20.64 -12.36
CA SER A 6 16.69 20.40 -11.08
C SER A 6 15.91 19.09 -11.24
N ASP A 7 16.63 17.98 -11.11
CA ASP A 7 16.05 16.65 -11.01
C ASP A 7 15.05 16.67 -9.86
N ASP A 8 13.76 16.52 -10.17
CA ASP A 8 12.65 16.49 -9.23
C ASP A 8 12.91 15.42 -8.15
N GLU A 9 13.28 15.83 -6.93
CA GLU A 9 13.40 14.93 -5.78
C GLU A 9 12.00 14.40 -5.39
N TRP A 10 11.68 13.20 -5.86
CA TRP A 10 10.48 12.48 -5.42
C TRP A 10 10.73 11.82 -4.06
N GLU A 11 9.99 12.25 -3.04
CA GLU A 11 9.94 11.58 -1.76
C GLU A 11 8.95 10.40 -1.82
N ASN A 12 9.38 9.23 -1.34
CA ASN A 12 8.53 8.04 -1.26
C ASN A 12 8.09 7.83 0.18
N GLU A 13 6.79 7.63 0.39
CA GLU A 13 6.22 7.28 1.70
C GLU A 13 5.74 5.82 1.68
N ILE A 14 6.09 5.08 2.73
CA ILE A 14 5.62 3.71 2.95
C ILE A 14 4.54 3.74 4.04
N VAL A 15 3.35 3.24 3.71
CA VAL A 15 2.22 3.15 4.64
C VAL A 15 1.80 1.70 4.83
N VAL A 16 1.38 1.37 6.05
CA VAL A 16 0.79 0.06 6.38
C VAL A 16 -0.73 0.18 6.34
N VAL A 17 -1.38 -0.74 5.63
CA VAL A 17 -2.84 -0.76 5.52
C VAL A 17 -3.41 -2.01 6.18
N GLU A 18 -4.28 -1.79 7.18
CA GLU A 18 -5.06 -2.83 7.82
C GLU A 18 -6.45 -2.91 7.16
N VAL A 19 -6.77 -4.06 6.58
CA VAL A 19 -8.09 -4.31 5.96
C VAL A 19 -8.96 -5.09 6.95
N ASN A 20 -10.03 -4.45 7.42
CA ASN A 20 -10.97 -5.00 8.39
C ASN A 20 -12.27 -5.48 7.74
N GLY A 21 -12.88 -6.53 8.31
CA GLY A 21 -14.19 -7.05 7.90
C GLY A 21 -14.20 -8.57 7.67
N VAL A 22 -15.30 -9.07 7.09
CA VAL A 22 -15.40 -10.45 6.63
C VAL A 22 -14.80 -10.52 5.23
N LEU A 23 -13.63 -11.14 5.10
CA LEU A 23 -12.85 -11.19 3.86
C LEU A 23 -12.69 -12.63 3.39
N ASP A 24 -12.84 -12.85 2.08
CA ASP A 24 -12.32 -14.07 1.45
C ASP A 24 -10.81 -13.93 1.30
N ALA A 25 -10.08 -14.54 2.24
CA ALA A 25 -8.63 -14.49 2.28
C ALA A 25 -7.97 -15.10 1.03
N LEU A 26 -8.61 -16.08 0.37
CA LEU A 26 -8.06 -16.67 -0.86
C LEU A 26 -8.17 -15.69 -2.02
N ALA A 27 -9.36 -15.12 -2.23
CA ALA A 27 -9.60 -14.15 -3.30
C ALA A 27 -8.72 -12.91 -3.15
N ILE A 28 -8.61 -12.36 -1.92
CA ILE A 28 -7.74 -11.20 -1.64
C ILE A 28 -6.27 -11.50 -1.95
N ARG A 29 -5.74 -12.65 -1.49
CA ARG A 29 -4.35 -13.03 -1.78
C ARG A 29 -4.08 -13.20 -3.29
N GLN A 30 -5.02 -13.81 -4.01
CA GLN A 30 -4.92 -13.96 -5.46
C GLN A 30 -4.90 -12.61 -6.18
N SER A 31 -5.79 -11.68 -5.81
CA SER A 31 -5.80 -10.32 -6.37
C SER A 31 -4.52 -9.54 -6.06
N ILE A 32 -3.97 -9.67 -4.84
CA ILE A 32 -2.69 -9.05 -4.47
C ILE A 32 -1.55 -9.64 -5.30
N ALA A 33 -1.45 -10.97 -5.42
CA ALA A 33 -0.44 -11.65 -6.22
C ALA A 33 -0.54 -11.28 -7.71
N ALA A 34 -1.75 -11.07 -8.21
CA ALA A 34 -2.03 -10.57 -9.56
C ALA A 34 -1.82 -9.06 -9.73
N LYS A 35 -1.31 -8.35 -8.70
CA LYS A 35 -1.09 -6.90 -8.68
C LYS A 35 -2.36 -6.08 -8.95
N GLN A 36 -3.53 -6.61 -8.63
CA GLN A 36 -4.82 -5.94 -8.77
C GLN A 36 -5.16 -5.11 -7.53
N THR A 37 -4.21 -4.30 -7.07
CA THR A 37 -4.38 -3.44 -5.88
C THR A 37 -4.12 -1.99 -6.27
N THR A 38 -4.97 -1.07 -5.82
CA THR A 38 -4.79 0.36 -6.10
C THR A 38 -5.32 1.19 -4.94
N LEU A 39 -4.49 2.12 -4.45
CA LEU A 39 -4.92 3.17 -3.54
C LEU A 39 -5.34 4.39 -4.36
N ARG A 40 -6.54 4.90 -4.11
CA ARG A 40 -7.13 6.06 -4.79
C ARG A 40 -7.36 7.17 -3.78
N ARG A 41 -7.24 8.42 -4.23
CA ARG A 41 -7.49 9.62 -3.40
C ARG A 41 -6.69 9.61 -2.09
N ALA A 42 -5.41 9.20 -2.17
CA ALA A 42 -4.54 9.03 -1.00
C ALA A 42 -4.43 10.31 -0.17
N GLY A 43 -4.35 11.49 -0.81
CA GLY A 43 -4.29 12.80 -0.12
C GLY A 43 -5.60 13.29 0.49
N THR A 44 -6.61 12.43 0.67
CA THR A 44 -7.88 12.80 1.32
C THR A 44 -8.02 12.07 2.64
N GLU A 45 -8.88 12.59 3.53
CA GLU A 45 -9.18 11.96 4.83
C GLU A 45 -9.82 10.56 4.70
N THR A 46 -10.46 10.30 3.56
CA THR A 46 -11.14 9.04 3.25
C THR A 46 -10.56 8.43 1.97
N PRO A 47 -9.33 7.90 2.00
CA PRO A 47 -8.74 7.23 0.83
C PRO A 47 -9.54 5.97 0.50
N LEU A 48 -9.46 5.52 -0.75
CA LEU A 48 -10.14 4.31 -1.20
C LEU A 48 -9.13 3.25 -1.60
N LEU A 49 -9.16 2.09 -0.95
CA LEU A 49 -8.38 0.93 -1.36
C LEU A 49 -9.25 0.02 -2.23
N GLN A 50 -8.75 -0.32 -3.40
CA GLN A 50 -9.34 -1.33 -4.27
C GLN A 50 -8.44 -2.57 -4.31
N ILE A 51 -9.03 -3.75 -4.05
CA ILE A 51 -8.37 -5.06 -4.19
C ILE A 51 -9.27 -5.93 -5.09
N GLY A 52 -8.83 -6.19 -6.32
CA GLY A 52 -9.67 -6.81 -7.34
C GLY A 52 -10.95 -6.02 -7.57
N ASN A 53 -12.09 -6.67 -7.33
CA ASN A 53 -13.43 -6.07 -7.43
C ASN A 53 -13.98 -5.54 -6.09
N SER A 54 -13.21 -5.65 -5.00
CA SER A 54 -13.61 -5.16 -3.69
C SER A 54 -13.13 -3.73 -3.48
N LEU A 55 -13.98 -2.89 -2.88
CA LEU A 55 -13.68 -1.49 -2.58
C LEU A 55 -13.83 -1.24 -1.08
N PHE A 56 -12.82 -0.61 -0.49
CA PHE A 56 -12.75 -0.29 0.93
C PHE A 56 -12.56 1.22 1.12
N SER A 57 -13.32 1.80 2.05
CA SER A 57 -13.08 3.16 2.55
C SER A 57 -12.07 3.11 3.70
N GLY A 58 -10.95 3.83 3.53
CA GLY A 58 -9.92 3.96 4.55
C GLY A 58 -10.09 5.21 5.40
N LYS A 59 -9.27 5.26 6.47
CA LYS A 59 -9.01 6.44 7.28
C LYS A 59 -7.54 6.41 7.66
N TRP A 60 -6.89 7.58 7.69
CA TRP A 60 -5.51 7.66 8.15
C TRP A 60 -5.46 7.59 9.67
N LEU A 61 -4.63 6.70 10.19
CA LEU A 61 -4.39 6.56 11.62
C LEU A 61 -2.90 6.68 11.88
N ARG A 62 -2.53 7.59 12.77
CA ARG A 62 -1.15 7.69 13.25
C ARG A 62 -0.93 6.65 14.33
N THR A 63 -0.05 5.69 14.06
CA THR A 63 0.43 4.73 15.07
C THR A 63 1.41 5.38 16.03
N VAL A 64 1.43 4.92 17.29
CA VAL A 64 2.48 5.27 18.26
C VAL A 64 3.60 4.27 18.10
N GLY A 65 4.82 4.75 17.85
CA GLY A 65 5.99 3.91 17.62
C GLY A 65 6.44 3.91 16.17
N THR A 66 7.13 2.85 15.75
CA THR A 66 7.67 2.69 14.39
C THR A 66 7.47 1.26 13.94
N ASP A 67 6.90 1.10 12.75
CA ASP A 67 6.79 -0.19 12.08
C ASP A 67 8.07 -0.49 11.31
N ILE A 68 8.63 -1.70 11.50
CA ILE A 68 9.79 -2.19 10.74
C ILE A 68 9.30 -3.25 9.77
N ILE A 69 9.32 -2.94 8.47
CA ILE A 69 8.89 -3.85 7.41
C ILE A 69 10.11 -4.56 6.83
N LEU A 70 10.21 -5.87 7.05
CA LEU A 70 11.30 -6.71 6.54
C LEU A 70 10.85 -7.48 5.31
N GLN A 71 11.40 -7.14 4.14
CA GLN A 71 11.21 -7.91 2.91
C GLN A 71 12.29 -8.99 2.80
N ALA A 72 11.90 -10.24 2.56
CA ALA A 72 12.83 -11.31 2.25
C ALA A 72 13.00 -11.41 0.73
N ASP A 73 14.24 -11.47 0.25
CA ASP A 73 14.53 -11.71 -1.16
C ASP A 73 13.91 -13.04 -1.62
N GLY A 74 13.10 -12.98 -2.68
CA GLY A 74 12.30 -14.13 -3.16
C GLY A 74 10.87 -14.21 -2.62
N GLY A 75 10.46 -13.28 -1.76
CA GLY A 75 9.12 -13.21 -1.16
C GLY A 75 8.97 -14.10 0.08
N GLN A 76 8.05 -13.74 0.98
CA GLN A 76 7.69 -14.59 2.11
C GLN A 76 6.82 -15.76 1.62
N SER A 77 7.43 -16.90 1.34
CA SER A 77 6.70 -18.16 1.23
C SER A 77 6.27 -18.58 2.64
N LEU A 78 5.03 -18.23 3.01
CA LEU A 78 4.35 -18.87 4.12
C LEU A 78 4.06 -20.32 3.67
N LYS A 79 4.77 -21.28 4.27
CA LYS A 79 4.47 -22.71 4.10
C LYS A 79 3.12 -23.07 4.68
#